data_AF-A0A2W4JT77-F1
#
_entry.id   AF-A0A2W4JT77-F1
#
_cell.length_a   1.000
_cell.length_b   1.000
_cell.length_c   1.000
_cell.angle_alpha   90.00
_cell.angle_beta   90.00
_cell.angle_gamma   90.00
#
_symmetry.space_group_name_H-M   'P 1'
#
loop_
_entity.id
_entity.type
_entity.pdbx_description
1 polymer ?
#
loop_
_entity_poly.entity_id
_entity_poly.type
_entity_poly.pdbx_seq_one_letter_code
_entity_poly.pdbx_strand_id
1 'polypeptide(L)'
;MCNKGRAYERLRTHTRVCVHVGIADIWQFLNGHMPARSADSQWIITNESPGGFALVHENGPLEPLRVGEVIGIRSQRDDNCHICVVRWLRTNGARRIELGVEEISPSARAASIRKLRDATARNPEPVLLLPEMRAFDRAPAIVASHVPLDVTCEIHVGDLQSRLQVKPTQLLERTVSMQMLGFKTVD
;
A
#
# COMPACT_ATOMS: atom_id res chain seq x y z
N MET A 1 25.49 24.31 -14.47
CA MET A 1 24.49 23.23 -14.48
C MET A 1 24.79 22.30 -13.31
N CYS A 2 24.05 22.43 -12.21
CA CYS A 2 24.30 21.63 -11.01
C CYS A 2 23.71 20.22 -11.23
N ASN A 3 24.59 19.22 -11.29
CA ASN A 3 24.21 17.81 -11.33
C ASN A 3 23.58 17.49 -9.97
N LYS A 4 22.25 17.33 -9.89
CA LYS A 4 21.56 16.94 -8.64
C LYS A 4 22.02 15.53 -8.27
N GLY A 5 23.08 15.47 -7.47
CA GLY A 5 23.65 14.26 -6.90
C GLY A 5 22.59 13.48 -6.15
N ARG A 6 22.63 12.15 -6.31
CA ARG A 6 21.72 11.19 -5.70
C ARG A 6 21.81 11.29 -4.17
N ALA A 7 20.68 11.49 -3.50
CA ALA A 7 20.62 11.87 -2.09
C ALA A 7 20.69 10.71 -1.08
N TYR A 8 20.75 9.44 -1.51
CA TYR A 8 20.74 8.31 -0.58
C TYR A 8 21.61 7.11 -0.99
N GLU A 9 22.22 6.48 0.02
CA GLU A 9 23.08 5.31 -0.09
C GLU A 9 22.26 4.02 -0.29
N ARG A 10 22.69 3.19 -1.24
CA ARG A 10 21.95 2.00 -1.70
C ARG A 10 22.52 0.75 -1.06
N LEU A 11 21.81 0.15 -0.11
CA LEU A 11 22.19 -1.13 0.46
C LEU A 11 21.72 -2.26 -0.48
N ARG A 12 22.67 -3.04 -1.00
CA ARG A 12 22.36 -4.25 -1.79
C ARG A 12 21.97 -5.37 -0.85
N THR A 13 20.67 -5.61 -0.72
CA THR A 13 20.13 -6.75 0.02
C THR A 13 19.74 -7.86 -0.96
N HIS A 14 19.55 -9.09 -0.44
CA HIS A 14 18.94 -10.21 -1.17
C HIS A 14 17.77 -10.73 -0.32
N THR A 15 16.96 -9.81 0.18
CA THR A 15 15.84 -10.15 1.05
C THR A 15 14.68 -10.63 0.19
N ARG A 16 14.25 -11.87 0.43
CA ARG A 16 13.06 -12.45 -0.20
C ARG A 16 11.80 -11.89 0.44
N VAL A 17 10.87 -11.48 -0.41
CA VAL A 17 9.60 -10.87 -0.01
C VAL A 17 8.47 -11.42 -0.87
N CYS A 18 7.25 -11.36 -0.32
CA CYS A 18 6.02 -11.51 -1.07
C CYS A 18 5.49 -10.11 -1.45
N VAL A 19 4.78 -10.04 -2.57
CA VAL A 19 4.12 -8.81 -3.05
C VAL A 19 2.62 -9.05 -3.17
N HIS A 20 1.84 -8.20 -2.52
CA HIS A 20 0.37 -8.16 -2.60
C HIS A 20 -0.04 -7.00 -3.50
N VAL A 21 -0.87 -7.26 -4.52
CA VAL A 21 -1.19 -6.24 -5.54
C VAL A 21 -2.59 -5.68 -5.32
N GLY A 22 -2.68 -4.35 -5.17
CA GLY A 22 -3.94 -3.65 -4.97
C GLY A 22 -4.46 -3.70 -3.54
N ILE A 23 -5.45 -2.86 -3.27
CA ILE A 23 -5.98 -2.65 -1.91
C ILE A 23 -6.64 -3.92 -1.35
N ALA A 24 -7.38 -4.66 -2.18
CA ALA A 24 -8.10 -5.84 -1.74
C ALA A 24 -7.16 -6.94 -1.22
N ASP A 25 -6.07 -7.23 -1.94
CA ASP A 25 -5.12 -8.26 -1.55
C ASP A 25 -4.33 -7.87 -0.30
N ILE A 26 -3.90 -6.61 -0.22
CA ILE A 26 -3.25 -6.07 0.99
C ILE A 26 -4.21 -6.16 2.18
N TRP A 27 -5.48 -5.79 1.98
CA TRP A 27 -6.51 -5.81 3.02
C TRP A 27 -6.78 -7.22 3.54
N GLN A 28 -6.89 -8.21 2.64
CA GLN A 28 -7.04 -9.62 3.01
C GLN A 28 -5.84 -10.10 3.82
N PHE A 29 -4.64 -9.79 3.32
CA PHE A 29 -3.39 -10.15 3.97
C PHE A 29 -3.29 -9.58 5.39
N LEU A 30 -3.58 -8.29 5.57
CA LEU A 30 -3.58 -7.63 6.88
C LEU A 30 -4.62 -8.19 7.86
N ASN A 31 -5.68 -8.82 7.35
CA ASN A 31 -6.68 -9.55 8.14
C ASN A 31 -6.33 -11.04 8.33
N GLY A 32 -5.07 -11.43 8.11
CA GLY A 32 -4.60 -12.81 8.31
C GLY A 32 -4.96 -13.78 7.19
N HIS A 33 -5.52 -13.30 6.08
CA HIS A 33 -5.85 -14.12 4.92
C HIS A 33 -4.78 -13.96 3.85
N MET A 34 -3.96 -14.98 3.63
CA MET A 34 -2.92 -14.93 2.60
C MET A 34 -3.52 -15.27 1.23
N PRO A 35 -3.52 -14.35 0.24
CA PRO A 35 -3.96 -14.68 -1.11
C PRO A 35 -2.99 -15.68 -1.76
N ALA A 36 -3.52 -16.78 -2.32
CA ALA A 36 -2.71 -17.87 -2.85
C ALA A 36 -1.68 -17.41 -3.89
N ARG A 37 -2.07 -16.49 -4.78
CA ARG A 37 -1.16 -15.97 -5.82
C ARG A 37 -0.01 -15.15 -5.24
N SER A 38 -0.27 -14.30 -4.25
CA SER A 38 0.78 -13.52 -3.59
C SER A 38 1.71 -14.41 -2.74
N ALA A 39 1.20 -15.51 -2.19
CA ALA A 39 2.00 -16.47 -1.43
C ALA A 39 3.04 -17.18 -2.30
N ASP A 40 2.65 -17.51 -3.53
CA ASP A 40 3.50 -18.24 -4.46
C ASP A 40 4.42 -17.33 -5.28
N SER A 41 4.18 -16.01 -5.30
CA SER A 41 4.99 -15.01 -6.02
C SER A 41 6.16 -14.51 -5.16
N GLN A 42 7.37 -14.84 -5.59
CA GLN A 42 8.61 -14.53 -4.88
C GLN A 42 9.36 -13.38 -5.54
N TRP A 43 9.72 -12.39 -4.74
CA TRP A 43 10.48 -11.22 -5.14
C TRP A 43 11.73 -11.05 -4.30
N ILE A 44 12.76 -10.44 -4.86
CA ILE A 44 13.98 -10.08 -4.15
C ILE A 44 14.10 -8.56 -4.14
N ILE A 45 14.24 -7.97 -2.95
CA ILE A 45 14.71 -6.59 -2.82
C ILE A 45 16.18 -6.56 -3.22
N THR A 46 16.51 -5.79 -4.24
CA THR A 46 17.87 -5.64 -4.80
C THR A 46 18.55 -4.34 -4.33
N ASN A 47 17.75 -3.39 -3.86
CA ASN A 47 18.18 -2.08 -3.42
C ASN A 47 17.11 -1.46 -2.50
N GLU A 48 17.54 -0.80 -1.45
CA GLU A 48 16.72 -0.14 -0.45
C GLU A 48 17.21 1.28 -0.17
N SER A 49 16.26 2.18 0.07
CA SER A 49 16.47 3.56 0.51
C SER A 49 15.29 3.96 1.42
N PRO A 50 15.34 5.07 2.18
CA PRO A 50 14.24 5.49 3.06
C PRO A 50 12.97 5.86 2.31
N GLY A 51 13.08 6.08 1.01
CA GLY A 51 11.94 6.38 0.15
C GLY A 51 11.34 5.16 -0.52
N GLY A 52 11.92 3.96 -0.36
CA GLY A 52 11.41 2.73 -0.95
C GLY A 52 12.48 1.82 -1.55
N PHE A 53 12.02 0.90 -2.40
CA PHE A 53 12.72 -0.33 -2.75
C PHE A 53 12.83 -0.52 -4.27
N ALA A 54 13.85 -1.25 -4.71
CA ALA A 54 13.85 -1.86 -6.03
C ALA A 54 13.77 -3.38 -5.90
N LEU A 55 12.83 -4.00 -6.60
CA LEU A 55 12.58 -5.43 -6.54
C LEU A 55 12.78 -6.08 -7.92
N VAL A 56 13.17 -7.33 -7.90
CA VAL A 56 13.17 -8.22 -9.07
C VAL A 56 12.33 -9.44 -8.77
N HIS A 57 11.49 -9.84 -9.73
CA HIS A 57 10.72 -11.07 -9.65
C HIS A 57 11.68 -12.27 -9.74
N GLU A 58 11.61 -13.19 -8.78
CA GLU A 58 12.42 -14.41 -8.73
C GLU A 58 11.66 -15.58 -9.37
N ASN A 59 10.49 -15.93 -8.83
CA ASN A 59 9.71 -17.09 -9.24
C ASN A 59 8.22 -16.92 -8.89
N GLY A 60 7.36 -17.76 -9.49
CA GLY A 60 5.93 -17.83 -9.14
C GLY A 60 5.01 -17.11 -10.12
N PRO A 61 3.70 -17.04 -9.80
CA PRO A 61 2.74 -16.31 -10.61
C PRO A 61 3.03 -14.80 -10.55
N LEU A 62 2.83 -14.14 -11.69
CA LEU A 62 2.90 -12.69 -11.80
C LEU A 62 1.49 -12.14 -11.93
N GLU A 63 1.09 -11.37 -10.93
CA GLU A 63 -0.15 -10.61 -11.02
C GLU A 63 0.02 -9.38 -11.93
N PRO A 64 -1.05 -8.90 -12.58
CA PRO A 64 -0.97 -7.71 -13.42
C PRO A 64 -0.47 -6.50 -12.62
N LEU A 65 0.75 -6.05 -12.89
CA LEU A 65 1.37 -4.92 -12.23
C LEU A 65 1.61 -3.78 -13.22
N ARG A 66 1.33 -2.54 -12.79
CA ARG A 66 1.52 -1.33 -13.61
C ARG A 66 2.10 -0.19 -12.78
N VAL A 67 2.62 0.82 -13.46
CA VAL A 67 3.02 2.07 -12.79
C VAL A 67 1.78 2.73 -12.19
N GLY A 68 1.90 3.15 -10.93
CA GLY A 68 0.82 3.70 -10.12
C GLY A 68 0.05 2.64 -9.33
N GLU A 69 0.36 1.35 -9.47
CA GLU A 69 -0.27 0.31 -8.66
C GLU A 69 0.18 0.42 -7.19
N VAL A 70 -0.75 0.29 -6.26
CA VAL A 70 -0.44 0.15 -4.84
C VAL A 70 -0.13 -1.31 -4.55
N ILE A 71 0.93 -1.56 -3.78
CA ILE A 71 1.35 -2.89 -3.39
C ILE A 71 1.70 -2.95 -1.91
N GLY A 72 1.53 -4.13 -1.32
CA GLY A 72 2.08 -4.49 -0.02
C GLY A 72 3.34 -5.33 -0.21
N ILE A 73 4.42 -4.99 0.46
CA ILE A 73 5.66 -5.78 0.47
C ILE A 73 5.87 -6.33 1.87
N ARG A 74 6.03 -7.66 1.96
CA ARG A 74 6.27 -8.33 3.23
C ARG A 74 7.50 -9.23 3.15
N SER A 75 8.43 -9.04 4.07
CA SER A 75 9.52 -9.99 4.28
C SER A 75 9.02 -11.26 4.95
N GLN A 76 9.68 -12.38 4.70
CA GLN A 76 9.42 -13.61 5.48
C GLN A 76 9.89 -13.50 6.94
N ARG A 77 10.75 -12.51 7.25
CA ARG A 77 11.37 -12.31 8.56
C ARG A 77 10.73 -11.20 9.40
N ASP A 78 9.89 -10.37 8.78
CA ASP A 78 9.21 -9.26 9.44
C ASP A 78 7.70 -9.45 9.27
N ASP A 79 6.96 -9.08 10.31
CA ASP A 79 5.51 -9.07 10.29
C ASP A 79 4.93 -7.81 9.65
N ASN A 80 5.75 -6.76 9.48
CA ASN A 80 5.34 -5.53 8.84
C ASN A 80 5.07 -5.71 7.34
N CYS A 81 3.99 -5.09 6.89
CA CYS A 81 3.64 -4.95 5.48
C CYS A 81 3.89 -3.50 5.06
N HIS A 82 4.94 -3.29 4.27
CA HIS A 82 5.28 -2.00 3.73
C HIS A 82 4.30 -1.67 2.60
N ILE A 83 3.59 -0.55 2.72
CA ILE A 83 2.67 -0.07 1.69
C ILE A 83 3.45 0.83 0.73
N CYS A 84 3.44 0.45 -0.53
CA CYS A 84 4.25 1.09 -1.56
C CYS A 84 3.44 1.37 -2.83
N VAL A 85 3.97 2.28 -3.66
CA VAL A 85 3.42 2.60 -4.98
C VAL A 85 4.46 2.29 -6.04
N VAL A 86 4.09 1.55 -7.07
CA VAL A 86 4.98 1.26 -8.21
C VAL A 86 5.25 2.55 -8.99
N ARG A 87 6.51 2.99 -9.04
CA ARG A 87 6.93 4.21 -9.77
C ARG A 87 7.52 3.92 -11.13
N TRP A 88 8.12 2.75 -11.31
CA TRP A 88 8.55 2.28 -12.61
C TRP A 88 8.54 0.75 -12.66
N LEU A 89 8.36 0.23 -13.86
CA LEU A 89 8.39 -1.20 -14.16
C LEU A 89 9.25 -1.39 -15.42
N ARG A 90 10.14 -2.37 -15.39
CA ARG A 90 11.02 -2.74 -16.49
C ARG A 90 10.97 -4.24 -16.70
N THR A 91 10.88 -4.64 -17.96
CA THR A 91 11.02 -6.03 -18.38
C THR A 91 12.33 -6.16 -19.15
N ASN A 92 13.28 -6.92 -18.61
CA ASN A 92 14.53 -7.21 -19.29
C ASN A 92 14.47 -8.64 -19.87
N GLY A 93 14.06 -8.74 -21.12
CA GLY A 93 13.76 -10.03 -21.77
C GLY A 93 12.46 -10.67 -21.24
N ALA A 94 12.23 -11.93 -21.64
CA ALA A 94 10.95 -12.61 -21.41
C ALA A 94 10.69 -13.08 -19.96
N ARG A 95 11.68 -12.98 -19.05
CA ARG A 95 11.61 -13.63 -17.72
C ARG A 95 11.96 -12.76 -16.52
N ARG A 96 12.51 -11.56 -16.72
CA ARG A 96 12.99 -10.72 -15.61
C ARG A 96 12.18 -9.44 -15.53
N ILE A 97 11.30 -9.37 -14.53
CA ILE A 97 10.55 -8.16 -14.20
C ILE A 97 11.26 -7.46 -13.05
N GLU A 98 11.56 -6.19 -13.24
CA GLU A 98 12.09 -5.31 -12.21
C GLU A 98 11.10 -4.17 -11.97
N LEU A 99 10.98 -3.76 -10.72
CA LEU A 99 10.14 -2.64 -10.32
C LEU A 99 10.85 -1.78 -9.30
N GLY A 100 10.59 -0.49 -9.35
CA GLY A 100 10.94 0.42 -8.28
C GLY A 100 9.69 1.02 -7.71
N VAL A 101 9.65 1.01 -6.39
CA VAL A 101 8.50 1.46 -5.62
C VAL A 101 8.90 2.57 -4.68
N GLU A 102 7.95 3.44 -4.42
CA GLU A 102 8.04 4.42 -3.35
C GLU A 102 7.26 3.90 -2.14
N GLU A 103 7.88 3.92 -0.97
CA GLU A 103 7.22 3.56 0.28
C GLU A 103 6.40 4.74 0.82
N ILE A 104 5.09 4.54 0.89
CA ILE A 104 4.17 5.52 1.45
C ILE A 104 3.95 5.30 2.95
N SER A 105 4.11 4.06 3.44
CA SER A 105 4.08 3.73 4.87
C SER A 105 4.75 2.38 5.18
N PRO A 106 5.48 2.23 6.29
CA PRO A 106 6.08 0.95 6.70
C PRO A 106 5.07 -0.04 7.27
N SER A 107 3.85 0.41 7.57
CA SER A 107 2.78 -0.44 8.05
C SER A 107 1.41 0.13 7.72
N ALA A 108 0.38 -0.70 7.81
CA ALA A 108 -1.00 -0.27 7.70
C ALA A 108 -1.92 -1.18 8.53
N ARG A 109 -3.13 -0.67 8.79
CA ARG A 109 -4.24 -1.45 9.36
C ARG A 109 -5.31 -1.65 8.30
N ALA A 110 -5.83 -2.87 8.18
CA ALA A 110 -7.03 -3.12 7.39
C ALA A 110 -8.22 -2.42 8.05
N ALA A 111 -8.96 -1.66 7.24
CA ALA A 111 -10.21 -1.04 7.66
C ALA A 111 -11.21 -1.08 6.50
N SER A 112 -12.44 -0.68 6.75
CA SER A 112 -13.45 -0.62 5.70
C SER A 112 -14.31 0.62 5.82
N ILE A 113 -14.81 1.11 4.69
CA ILE A 113 -15.66 2.29 4.61
C ILE A 113 -17.10 1.88 4.34
N ARG A 114 -18.02 2.51 5.08
CA ARG A 114 -19.46 2.40 4.86
C ARG A 114 -20.08 3.79 4.82
N LYS A 115 -20.99 4.01 3.88
CA LYS A 115 -21.80 5.24 3.85
C LYS A 115 -22.94 5.13 4.85
N LEU A 116 -23.11 6.15 5.69
CA LEU A 116 -24.13 6.22 6.74
C LEU A 116 -25.56 6.03 6.20
N ARG A 117 -25.85 6.58 5.01
CA ARG A 117 -27.19 6.60 4.42
C ARG A 117 -27.52 5.36 3.59
N ASP A 118 -26.53 4.55 3.25
CA ASP A 118 -26.73 3.28 2.54
C ASP A 118 -26.63 2.10 3.53
N ALA A 119 -27.64 1.97 4.40
CA ALA A 119 -27.76 0.81 5.29
C ALA A 119 -27.89 -0.52 4.52
N THR A 120 -28.23 -0.46 3.23
CA THR A 120 -28.32 -1.59 2.30
C THR A 120 -27.06 -1.80 1.47
N ALA A 121 -26.00 -0.99 1.62
CA ALA A 121 -24.72 -1.24 0.95
C ALA A 121 -24.16 -2.58 1.44
N ARG A 122 -24.26 -3.58 0.57
CA ARG A 122 -24.19 -5.00 0.96
C ARG A 122 -22.79 -5.44 1.38
N ASN A 123 -21.74 -4.71 0.98
CA ASN A 123 -20.35 -4.97 1.37
C ASN A 123 -19.64 -3.64 1.69
N PRO A 124 -18.92 -3.55 2.81
CA PRO A 124 -18.10 -2.38 3.12
C PRO A 124 -16.86 -2.35 2.20
N GLU A 125 -16.43 -1.15 1.79
CA GLU A 125 -15.32 -0.95 0.85
C GLU A 125 -13.98 -1.10 1.57
N PRO A 126 -13.06 -1.99 1.16
CA PRO A 126 -11.78 -2.17 1.83
C PRO A 126 -10.89 -0.94 1.65
N VAL A 127 -10.26 -0.50 2.74
CA VAL A 127 -9.28 0.58 2.76
C VAL A 127 -8.11 0.25 3.67
N LEU A 128 -6.99 0.95 3.48
CA LEU A 128 -5.82 0.84 4.34
C LEU A 128 -5.67 2.11 5.18
N LEU A 129 -5.58 1.96 6.49
CA LEU A 129 -5.24 3.05 7.39
C LEU A 129 -3.73 3.09 7.61
N LEU A 130 -3.11 4.19 7.20
CA LEU A 130 -1.70 4.46 7.43
C LEU A 130 -1.53 5.19 8.77
N PRO A 131 -0.58 4.77 9.62
CA PRO A 131 -0.30 5.42 10.89
C PRO A 131 0.30 6.82 10.70
N GLU A 132 0.29 7.61 11.77
CA GLU A 132 1.12 8.81 11.87
C GLU A 132 2.61 8.39 11.87
N MET A 133 3.42 9.03 11.03
CA MET A 133 4.87 8.83 11.00
C MET A 133 5.58 10.13 11.38
N ARG A 134 5.72 10.36 12.69
CA ARG A 134 6.29 11.60 13.25
C ARG A 134 7.71 11.90 12.78
N ALA A 135 8.54 10.87 12.61
CA ALA A 135 9.91 11.01 12.13
C ALA A 135 10.00 11.61 10.70
N PHE A 136 8.90 11.54 9.94
CA PHE A 136 8.81 12.02 8.56
C PHE A 136 7.77 13.12 8.37
N ASP A 137 7.23 13.68 9.46
CA ASP A 137 6.16 14.70 9.47
C ASP A 137 4.95 14.31 8.59
N ARG A 138 4.58 13.01 8.62
CA ARG A 138 3.41 12.50 7.89
C ARG A 138 2.27 12.23 8.85
N ALA A 139 1.19 13.00 8.69
CA ALA A 139 -0.09 12.77 9.35
C ALA A 139 -0.71 11.41 8.93
N PRO A 140 -1.62 10.83 9.73
CA PRO A 140 -2.32 9.61 9.34
C PRO A 140 -3.14 9.82 8.06
N ALA A 141 -3.23 8.75 7.26
CA ALA A 141 -3.87 8.80 5.95
C ALA A 141 -4.67 7.53 5.67
N ILE A 142 -5.59 7.62 4.70
CA ILE A 142 -6.37 6.50 4.18
C ILE A 142 -5.95 6.26 2.74
N VAL A 143 -5.64 5.02 2.40
CA VAL A 143 -5.53 4.57 1.01
C VAL A 143 -6.82 3.86 0.64
N ALA A 144 -7.49 4.37 -0.40
CA ALA A 144 -8.77 3.85 -0.87
C ALA A 144 -8.76 3.70 -2.40
N SER A 145 -9.68 2.90 -2.92
CA SER A 145 -10.03 2.93 -4.34
C SER A 145 -10.62 4.30 -4.69
N HIS A 146 -10.87 4.59 -5.97
CA HIS A 146 -11.44 5.88 -6.42
C HIS A 146 -12.91 6.12 -6.01
N VAL A 147 -13.40 5.44 -4.96
CA VAL A 147 -14.71 5.70 -4.38
C VAL A 147 -14.80 7.13 -3.82
N PRO A 148 -15.92 7.83 -3.98
CA PRO A 148 -16.13 9.12 -3.33
C PRO A 148 -16.14 8.96 -1.81
N LEU A 149 -15.22 9.64 -1.14
CA LEU A 149 -15.19 9.75 0.32
C LEU A 149 -15.64 11.15 0.74
N ASP A 150 -16.63 11.22 1.62
CA ASP A 150 -17.14 12.47 2.18
C ASP A 150 -17.44 12.30 3.68
N VAL A 151 -18.01 13.33 4.31
CA VAL A 151 -18.33 13.33 5.76
C VAL A 151 -19.40 12.30 6.16
N THR A 152 -20.07 11.67 5.20
CA THR A 152 -21.06 10.61 5.47
C THR A 152 -20.42 9.22 5.52
N CYS A 153 -19.11 9.13 5.29
CA CYS A 153 -18.34 7.90 5.39
C CYS A 153 -17.91 7.61 6.82
N GLU A 154 -18.13 6.39 7.27
CA GLU A 154 -17.59 5.83 8.50
C GLU A 154 -16.51 4.81 8.20
N ILE A 155 -15.41 4.88 8.94
CA ILE A 155 -14.36 3.87 8.91
C ILE A 155 -14.57 2.88 10.04
N HIS A 156 -14.56 1.60 9.69
CA HIS A 156 -14.61 0.47 10.61
C HIS A 156 -13.24 -0.19 10.62
N VAL A 157 -12.58 -0.27 11.78
CA VAL A 157 -11.22 -0.79 11.88
C VAL A 157 -11.21 -2.14 12.58
N GLY A 158 -10.77 -3.19 11.87
CA GLY A 158 -10.74 -4.55 12.38
C GLY A 158 -12.13 -5.19 12.53
N ASP A 159 -12.17 -6.25 13.34
CA ASP A 159 -13.32 -7.05 13.76
C ASP A 159 -13.99 -6.53 15.04
N LEU A 160 -13.21 -5.90 15.91
CA LEU A 160 -13.69 -5.13 17.05
C LEU A 160 -14.44 -3.89 16.53
N GLN A 161 -15.66 -3.65 17.00
CA GLN A 161 -16.60 -2.61 16.51
C GLN A 161 -16.14 -1.14 16.71
N SER A 162 -14.84 -0.85 16.69
CA SER A 162 -14.30 0.50 16.68
C SER A 162 -14.69 1.21 15.38
N ARG A 163 -15.72 2.06 15.49
CA ARG A 163 -16.17 2.94 14.43
C ARG A 163 -15.55 4.31 14.62
N LEU A 164 -14.95 4.83 13.56
CA LEU A 164 -14.40 6.16 13.51
C LEU A 164 -15.12 6.94 12.43
N GLN A 165 -15.84 7.98 12.81
CA GLN A 165 -16.28 8.97 11.84
C GLN A 165 -15.07 9.79 11.43
N VAL A 166 -14.84 9.88 10.13
CA VAL A 166 -13.72 10.61 9.58
C VAL A 166 -14.20 11.60 8.55
N LYS A 167 -13.54 12.75 8.53
CA LYS A 167 -13.68 13.75 7.48
C LYS A 167 -12.41 13.75 6.65
N PRO A 168 -12.47 13.35 5.36
CA PRO A 168 -11.35 13.57 4.44
C PRO A 168 -10.99 15.05 4.39
N THR A 169 -9.70 15.37 4.42
CA THR A 169 -9.20 16.75 4.48
C THR A 169 -8.48 17.18 3.21
N GLN A 170 -7.56 16.34 2.73
CA GLN A 170 -6.69 16.67 1.60
C GLN A 170 -6.33 15.41 0.81
N LEU A 171 -6.24 15.57 -0.52
CA LEU A 171 -5.68 14.55 -1.41
C LEU A 171 -4.16 14.64 -1.36
N LEU A 172 -3.52 13.61 -0.83
CA LEU A 172 -2.07 13.51 -0.72
C LEU A 172 -1.46 12.92 -1.98
N GLU A 173 -2.09 11.87 -2.52
CA GLU A 173 -1.66 11.23 -3.75
C GLU A 173 -2.86 10.65 -4.50
N ARG A 174 -2.76 10.61 -5.83
CA ARG A 174 -3.69 9.86 -6.67
C ARG A 174 -2.93 9.16 -7.79
N THR A 175 -3.19 7.87 -7.95
CA THR A 175 -2.63 7.04 -9.01
C THR A 175 -3.74 6.42 -9.84
N VAL A 176 -3.39 5.49 -10.74
CA VAL A 176 -4.37 4.72 -11.50
C VAL A 176 -5.17 3.76 -10.60
N SER A 177 -4.57 3.21 -9.54
CA SER A 177 -5.19 2.17 -8.71
C SER A 177 -5.73 2.69 -7.37
N MET A 178 -5.26 3.84 -6.88
CA MET A 178 -5.63 4.34 -5.56
C MET A 178 -5.70 5.87 -5.48
N GLN A 179 -6.31 6.33 -4.40
CA GLN A 179 -6.16 7.66 -3.86
C GLN A 179 -5.73 7.56 -2.38
N MET A 180 -4.85 8.46 -1.96
CA MET A 180 -4.40 8.60 -0.58
C MET A 180 -4.87 9.94 -0.03
N LEU A 181 -5.63 9.90 1.06
CA LEU A 181 -6.30 11.06 1.63
C LEU A 181 -5.88 11.25 3.09
N GLY A 182 -5.57 12.48 3.48
CA GLY A 182 -5.53 12.86 4.89
C GLY A 182 -6.95 12.90 5.46
N PHE A 183 -7.09 12.70 6.77
CA PHE A 183 -8.38 12.77 7.45
C PHE A 183 -8.27 13.38 8.84
N LYS A 184 -9.42 13.79 9.38
CA LYS A 184 -9.61 14.13 10.80
C LYS A 184 -10.73 13.27 11.37
N THR A 185 -10.63 12.92 12.64
CA THR A 185 -11.71 12.29 13.38
C THR A 185 -12.80 13.32 13.64
N VAL A 186 -14.05 12.89 13.52
CA VAL A 186 -15.21 13.69 13.93
C VAL A 186 -15.61 13.22 15.31
N ASP A 187 -15.64 14.14 16.27
CA ASP A 187 -16.12 13.91 17.63
C ASP A 187 -17.66 13.84 17.67
#